data_AF-A0A2P2E4A7-F1
#
_entry.id   AF-A0A2P2E4A7-F1
#
_cell.length_a   1.000
_cell.length_b   1.000
_cell.length_c   1.000
_cell.angle_alpha   90.00
_cell.angle_beta   90.00
_cell.angle_gamma   90.00
#
_symmetry.space_group_name_H-M   'P 1'
#
loop_
_entity.id
_entity.type
_entity.pdbx_description
1 polymer ?
#
loop_
_entity_poly.entity_id
_entity_poly.type
_entity_poly.pdbx_seq_one_letter_code
_entity_poly.pdbx_strand_id
1 'polypeptide(L)'
;MKTFLLNLLILFLSVHLFADPVKKSDELCSCLKDAKESKNEKSKKKCLQLREKHVKALKKNSPEYNEYIERLNVCERQLMGAGDIDANLSTEKKIEAVCNCFQNKAQQKMMCFKLQSDYAKTIANDEERASFNVASGSCDK
;
A
#
# COMPACT_ATOMS: atom_id res chain seq x y z
N MET A 1 -25.96 42.31 -5.05
CA MET A 1 -25.94 41.15 -4.14
C MET A 1 -25.63 39.80 -4.81
N LYS A 2 -25.87 39.62 -6.13
CA LYS A 2 -25.57 38.35 -6.83
C LYS A 2 -24.07 38.07 -7.05
N THR A 3 -23.25 39.10 -7.26
CA THR A 3 -21.81 38.96 -7.56
C THR A 3 -20.96 38.59 -6.35
N PHE A 4 -21.39 38.98 -5.14
CA PHE A 4 -20.66 38.69 -3.89
C PHE A 4 -20.80 37.22 -3.47
N LEU A 5 -21.99 36.64 -3.69
CA LEU A 5 -22.24 35.21 -3.48
C LEU A 5 -21.46 34.33 -4.47
N LEU A 6 -21.27 34.79 -5.71
CA LEU A 6 -20.53 34.05 -6.73
C LEU A 6 -19.03 33.97 -6.41
N ASN A 7 -18.43 35.06 -5.90
CA ASN A 7 -17.02 35.08 -5.48
C ASN A 7 -16.77 34.27 -4.20
N LEU A 8 -17.74 34.18 -3.29
CA LEU A 8 -17.63 33.31 -2.11
C LEU A 8 -17.65 31.83 -2.52
N LEU A 9 -18.47 31.45 -3.51
CA LEU A 9 -18.55 30.07 -4.01
C LEU A 9 -17.24 29.63 -4.67
N ILE A 10 -16.55 30.52 -5.39
CA ILE A 10 -15.24 30.27 -6.03
C ILE A 10 -14.13 30.12 -4.97
N LEU A 11 -14.21 30.85 -3.84
CA LEU A 11 -13.28 30.67 -2.72
C LEU A 11 -13.53 29.36 -1.94
N PHE A 12 -14.78 28.88 -1.86
CA PHE A 12 -15.09 27.57 -1.26
C PHE A 12 -14.74 26.38 -2.16
N LEU A 13 -14.72 26.58 -3.49
CA LEU A 13 -14.29 25.55 -4.45
C LEU A 13 -12.76 25.40 -4.50
N SER A 14 -11.99 26.46 -4.26
CA SER A 14 -10.52 26.39 -4.24
C SER A 14 -9.90 25.81 -2.97
N VAL A 15 -10.69 25.64 -1.89
CA VAL A 15 -10.31 24.83 -0.70
C VAL A 15 -10.69 23.35 -0.82
N HIS A 16 -11.11 22.88 -2.00
CA HIS A 16 -10.77 21.52 -2.40
C HIS A 16 -9.26 21.45 -2.65
N LEU A 17 -8.49 21.64 -1.57
CA LEU A 17 -7.15 21.14 -1.40
C LEU A 17 -7.24 19.67 -1.76
N PHE A 18 -6.92 19.35 -3.01
CA PHE A 18 -6.69 17.99 -3.43
C PHE A 18 -5.75 17.41 -2.40
N ALA A 19 -6.27 16.49 -1.60
CA ALA A 19 -5.51 15.81 -0.57
C ALA A 19 -4.37 15.11 -1.33
N ASP A 20 -3.17 15.68 -1.28
CA ASP A 20 -2.04 15.21 -2.07
C ASP A 20 -1.68 13.77 -1.64
N PRO A 21 -1.91 12.77 -2.51
CA PRO A 21 -1.69 11.37 -2.17
C PRO A 21 -0.20 11.06 -1.98
N VAL A 22 0.68 11.74 -2.73
CA VAL A 22 2.13 11.62 -2.67
C VAL A 22 2.63 12.07 -1.30
N LYS A 23 2.29 13.31 -0.92
CA LYS A 23 2.71 13.88 0.36
C LYS A 23 2.20 13.05 1.55
N LYS A 24 0.95 12.58 1.48
CA LYS A 24 0.35 11.78 2.56
C LYS A 24 1.01 10.42 2.71
N SER A 25 1.29 9.73 1.60
CA SER A 25 1.97 8.43 1.69
C SER A 25 3.39 8.59 2.22
N ASP A 26 4.11 9.66 1.87
CA ASP A 26 5.45 9.94 2.39
C ASP A 26 5.42 10.25 3.90
N GLU A 27 4.44 11.06 4.34
CA GLU A 27 4.23 11.37 5.75
C GLU A 27 3.96 10.10 6.58
N LEU A 28 3.08 9.22 6.10
CA LEU A 28 2.81 7.97 6.79
C LEU A 28 4.01 7.02 6.75
N CYS A 29 4.71 6.94 5.61
CA CYS A 29 5.92 6.11 5.47
C CYS A 29 7.00 6.52 6.47
N SER A 30 7.26 7.83 6.61
CA SER A 30 8.19 8.36 7.62
C SER A 30 7.75 7.97 9.02
N CYS A 31 6.46 8.12 9.35
CA CYS A 31 5.93 7.72 10.65
C CYS A 31 6.17 6.23 10.93
N LEU A 32 5.90 5.36 9.96
CA LEU A 32 6.08 3.91 10.10
C LEU A 32 7.54 3.53 10.31
N LYS A 33 8.46 4.21 9.62
CA LYS A 33 9.91 4.03 9.80
C LYS A 33 10.33 4.39 11.23
N ASP A 34 9.94 5.58 11.70
CA ASP A 34 10.25 6.05 13.06
C ASP A 34 9.62 5.14 14.13
N ALA A 35 8.41 4.64 13.89
CA ALA A 35 7.72 3.72 14.78
C ALA A 35 8.43 2.36 14.87
N LYS A 36 9.00 1.87 13.75
CA LYS A 36 9.80 0.64 13.73
C LYS A 36 11.09 0.81 14.53
N GLU A 37 11.78 1.95 14.39
CA GLU A 37 13.03 2.23 15.08
C GLU A 37 12.82 2.46 16.59
N SER A 38 11.77 3.17 16.98
CA SER A 38 11.52 3.56 18.38
C SER A 38 11.03 2.44 19.30
N LYS A 39 10.65 1.26 18.76
CA LYS A 39 10.13 0.08 19.49
C LYS A 39 8.99 0.34 20.50
N ASN A 40 8.39 1.52 20.51
CA ASN A 40 7.36 1.89 21.48
C ASN A 40 5.96 1.85 20.84
N GLU A 41 4.97 1.35 21.58
CA GLU A 41 3.58 1.18 21.11
C GLU A 41 2.87 2.51 20.83
N LYS A 42 3.29 3.59 21.50
CA LYS A 42 2.70 4.92 21.33
C LYS A 42 2.96 5.48 19.92
N SER A 43 4.16 5.29 19.38
CA SER A 43 4.54 5.67 18.02
C SER A 43 3.71 4.89 17.00
N LYS A 44 3.52 3.58 17.19
CA LYS A 44 2.69 2.76 16.30
C LYS A 44 1.24 3.27 16.27
N LYS A 45 0.65 3.52 17.44
CA LYS A 45 -0.72 4.06 17.54
C LYS A 45 -0.86 5.42 16.85
N LYS A 46 0.14 6.28 16.95
CA LYS A 46 0.16 7.58 16.25
C LYS A 46 0.12 7.40 14.73
N CYS A 47 0.88 6.44 14.18
CA CYS A 47 0.86 6.19 12.73
C CYS A 47 -0.47 5.58 12.27
N LEU A 48 -1.11 4.74 13.08
CA LEU A 48 -2.47 4.24 12.77
C LEU A 48 -3.49 5.38 12.69
N GLN A 49 -3.47 6.29 13.66
CA GLN A 49 -4.34 7.48 13.63
C GLN A 49 -4.05 8.40 12.44
N LEU A 50 -2.77 8.52 12.05
CA LEU A 50 -2.38 9.28 10.87
C LEU A 50 -2.94 8.64 9.58
N ARG A 51 -2.82 7.32 9.45
CA ARG A 51 -3.41 6.56 8.34
C ARG A 51 -4.92 6.79 8.25
N GLU A 52 -5.66 6.70 9.36
CA GLU A 52 -7.11 6.97 9.38
C GLU A 52 -7.44 8.38 8.89
N LYS A 53 -6.68 9.40 9.31
CA LYS A 53 -6.85 10.79 8.83
C LYS A 53 -6.61 10.91 7.34
N HIS A 54 -5.56 10.27 6.82
CA HIS A 54 -5.27 10.26 5.38
C HIS A 54 -6.37 9.58 4.57
N VAL A 55 -6.82 8.40 4.99
CA VAL A 55 -7.92 7.66 4.33
C VAL A 55 -9.20 8.50 4.28
N LYS A 56 -9.53 9.20 5.38
CA LYS A 56 -10.68 10.09 5.43
C LYS A 56 -10.53 11.30 4.50
N ALA A 57 -9.34 11.88 4.43
CA ALA A 57 -9.07 13.04 3.58
C ALA A 57 -9.06 12.70 2.08
N LEU A 58 -8.49 11.55 1.72
CA LEU A 58 -8.39 11.07 0.34
C LEU A 58 -9.71 10.47 -0.18
N LYS A 59 -10.57 10.00 0.73
CA LYS A 59 -11.79 9.22 0.44
C LYS A 59 -11.46 7.84 -0.11
N LYS A 60 -11.83 6.81 0.64
CA LYS A 60 -11.58 5.40 0.27
C LYS A 60 -12.11 5.10 -1.14
N ASN A 61 -11.31 4.37 -1.92
CA ASN A 61 -11.55 3.98 -3.31
C ASN A 61 -11.57 5.13 -4.34
N SER A 62 -11.22 6.37 -3.96
CA SER A 62 -10.96 7.41 -4.95
C SER A 62 -9.65 7.13 -5.72
N PRO A 63 -9.43 7.75 -6.88
CA PRO A 63 -8.15 7.70 -7.58
C PRO A 63 -6.96 8.10 -6.68
N GLU A 64 -7.10 9.18 -5.92
CA GLU A 64 -6.06 9.68 -5.00
C GLU A 64 -5.81 8.68 -3.86
N TYR A 65 -6.85 8.06 -3.32
CA TYR A 65 -6.69 6.98 -2.34
C TYR A 65 -5.93 5.79 -2.93
N ASN A 66 -6.23 5.39 -4.17
CA ASN A 66 -5.56 4.26 -4.81
C ASN A 66 -4.07 4.56 -5.02
N GLU A 67 -3.73 5.76 -5.52
CA GLU A 67 -2.34 6.21 -5.66
C GLU A 67 -1.62 6.22 -4.30
N TYR A 68 -2.26 6.77 -3.26
CA TYR A 68 -1.73 6.75 -1.90
C TYR A 68 -1.44 5.34 -1.39
N ILE A 69 -2.35 4.39 -1.63
CA ILE A 69 -2.18 2.99 -1.22
C ILE A 69 -1.05 2.32 -2.01
N GLU A 70 -0.94 2.57 -3.32
CA GLU A 70 0.14 2.04 -4.15
C GLU A 70 1.52 2.49 -3.66
N ARG A 71 1.69 3.80 -3.41
CA ARG A 71 2.94 4.35 -2.87
C ARG A 71 3.24 3.82 -1.47
N LEU A 72 2.23 3.74 -0.60
CA LEU A 72 2.40 3.20 0.75
C LEU A 72 2.80 1.72 0.75
N ASN A 73 2.26 0.91 -0.17
CA ASN A 73 2.63 -0.50 -0.30
C ASN A 73 4.12 -0.69 -0.63
N VAL A 74 4.70 0.19 -1.46
CA VAL A 74 6.14 0.17 -1.76
C VAL A 74 6.95 0.41 -0.48
N CYS A 75 6.61 1.46 0.27
CA CYS A 75 7.26 1.77 1.55
C CYS A 75 7.14 0.62 2.56
N GLU A 76 5.92 0.08 2.76
CA GLU A 76 5.69 -1.01 3.71
C GLU A 76 6.53 -2.26 3.35
N ARG A 77 6.69 -2.58 2.06
CA ARG A 77 7.61 -3.66 1.61
C ARG A 77 9.05 -3.39 1.97
N GLN A 78 9.56 -2.20 1.66
CA GLN A 78 10.94 -1.81 1.99
C GLN A 78 11.18 -1.85 3.50
N LEU A 79 10.22 -1.38 4.30
CA LEU A 79 10.28 -1.46 5.76
C LEU A 79 10.26 -2.90 6.26
N MET A 80 9.64 -3.83 5.55
CA MET A 80 9.70 -5.25 5.88
C MET A 80 11.00 -5.91 5.38
N GLY A 81 11.81 -5.24 4.56
CA GLY A 81 12.98 -5.84 3.90
C GLY A 81 12.60 -6.70 2.68
N ALA A 82 11.37 -6.58 2.20
CA ALA A 82 10.98 -7.10 0.90
C ALA A 82 11.41 -6.06 -0.14
N GLY A 83 12.19 -6.49 -1.15
CA GLY A 83 12.59 -5.64 -2.26
C GLY A 83 11.41 -5.23 -3.14
N ASP A 84 11.71 -4.56 -4.25
CA ASP A 84 10.71 -4.20 -5.25
C ASP A 84 10.12 -5.46 -5.91
N ILE A 85 8.86 -5.38 -6.32
CA ILE A 85 8.20 -6.45 -7.07
C ILE A 85 8.40 -6.21 -8.56
N ASP A 86 8.74 -7.27 -9.29
CA ASP A 86 8.74 -7.21 -10.75
C ASP A 86 7.38 -7.73 -11.26
N ALA A 87 6.52 -6.80 -11.65
CA ALA A 87 5.18 -7.13 -12.15
C ALA A 87 5.19 -7.88 -13.49
N ASN A 88 6.30 -7.80 -14.24
CA ASN A 88 6.43 -8.36 -15.59
C ASN A 88 6.91 -9.82 -15.59
N LEU A 89 7.18 -10.41 -14.42
CA LEU A 89 7.51 -11.82 -14.30
C LEU A 89 6.38 -12.70 -14.84
N SER A 90 6.76 -13.83 -15.44
CA SER A 90 5.80 -14.88 -15.77
C SER A 90 5.15 -15.43 -14.50
N THR A 91 3.98 -16.05 -14.63
CA THR A 91 3.27 -16.65 -13.50
C THR A 91 4.10 -17.72 -12.79
N GLU A 92 4.87 -18.53 -13.53
CA GLU A 92 5.80 -19.52 -12.95
C GLU A 92 6.89 -18.83 -12.12
N LYS A 93 7.45 -17.73 -12.61
CA LYS A 93 8.49 -16.97 -11.89
C LYS A 93 7.94 -16.25 -10.66
N LYS A 94 6.69 -15.79 -10.71
CA LYS A 94 5.97 -15.26 -9.54
C LYS A 94 5.77 -16.35 -8.49
N ILE A 95 5.36 -17.56 -8.88
CA ILE A 95 5.22 -18.71 -7.97
C ILE A 95 6.56 -19.05 -7.33
N GLU A 96 7.62 -19.22 -8.13
CA GLU A 96 8.97 -19.53 -7.66
C GLU A 96 9.45 -18.50 -6.61
N ALA A 97 9.25 -17.21 -6.87
CA ALA A 97 9.62 -16.14 -5.93
C ALA A 97 8.88 -16.25 -4.59
N VAL A 98 7.58 -16.58 -4.59
CA VAL A 98 6.79 -16.79 -3.37
C VAL A 98 7.27 -18.02 -2.61
N CYS A 99 7.51 -19.13 -3.31
CA CYS A 99 7.94 -20.37 -2.67
C CYS A 99 9.35 -20.27 -2.09
N ASN A 100 10.26 -19.62 -2.80
CA ASN A 100 11.60 -19.30 -2.30
C ASN A 100 11.52 -18.42 -1.05
N CYS A 101 10.57 -17.49 -0.98
CA CYS A 101 10.35 -16.69 0.22
C CYS A 101 9.97 -17.56 1.43
N PHE A 102 8.96 -18.42 1.28
CA PHE A 102 8.50 -19.27 2.39
C PHE A 102 9.53 -20.31 2.83
N GLN A 103 10.37 -20.80 1.91
CA GLN A 103 11.45 -21.74 2.21
C GLN A 103 12.64 -21.06 2.91
N ASN A 104 12.79 -19.74 2.78
CA ASN A 104 13.85 -18.99 3.45
C ASN A 104 13.52 -18.77 4.93
N LYS A 105 14.17 -19.54 5.81
CA LYS A 105 14.01 -19.47 7.27
C LYS A 105 14.37 -18.10 7.89
N ALA A 106 15.14 -17.26 7.19
CA ALA A 106 15.47 -15.92 7.67
C ALA A 106 14.34 -14.90 7.41
N GLN A 107 13.40 -15.22 6.53
CA GLN A 107 12.28 -14.34 6.18
C GLN A 107 11.07 -14.59 7.07
N GLN A 108 10.36 -13.51 7.41
CA GLN A 108 9.12 -13.63 8.20
C GLN A 108 7.98 -14.11 7.31
N LYS A 109 7.21 -15.11 7.76
CA LYS A 109 6.04 -15.65 7.01
C LYS A 109 5.10 -14.56 6.49
N MET A 110 4.85 -13.52 7.28
CA MET A 110 4.00 -12.39 6.88
C MET A 110 4.51 -11.65 5.64
N MET A 111 5.83 -11.57 5.44
CA MET A 111 6.40 -10.98 4.22
C MET A 111 6.09 -11.80 2.99
N CYS A 112 6.14 -13.13 3.11
CA CYS A 112 5.86 -14.04 2.00
C CYS A 112 4.38 -14.04 1.63
N PHE A 113 3.48 -13.94 2.62
CA PHE A 113 2.06 -13.68 2.36
C PHE A 113 1.82 -12.34 1.67
N LYS A 114 2.57 -11.28 2.04
CA LYS A 114 2.49 -9.99 1.34
C LYS A 114 2.98 -10.11 -0.10
N LEU A 115 4.11 -10.78 -0.33
CA LEU A 115 4.65 -11.02 -1.67
C LEU A 115 3.66 -11.78 -2.55
N GLN A 116 3.04 -12.83 -2.01
CA GLN A 116 1.98 -13.59 -2.68
C GLN A 116 0.80 -12.69 -3.06
N SER A 117 0.30 -11.91 -2.11
CA SER A 117 -0.81 -10.97 -2.36
C SER A 117 -0.46 -9.91 -3.40
N ASP A 118 0.79 -9.42 -3.39
CA ASP A 118 1.23 -8.39 -4.32
C ASP A 118 1.40 -8.94 -5.74
N TYR A 119 1.96 -10.13 -5.92
CA TYR A 119 2.00 -10.76 -7.24
C TYR A 119 0.60 -11.08 -7.77
N ALA A 120 -0.31 -11.57 -6.93
CA ALA A 120 -1.70 -11.83 -7.34
C ALA A 120 -2.38 -10.58 -7.92
N LYS A 121 -2.11 -9.39 -7.37
CA LYS A 121 -2.66 -8.11 -7.87
C LYS A 121 -2.12 -7.71 -9.25
N THR A 122 -0.97 -8.24 -9.65
CA THR A 122 -0.38 -7.96 -10.98
C THR A 122 -0.97 -8.85 -12.08
N ILE A 123 -1.75 -9.88 -11.73
CA ILE A 123 -2.33 -10.82 -12.69
C ILE A 123 -3.76 -10.36 -13.03
N ALA A 124 -3.92 -9.84 -14.24
CA ALA A 124 -5.19 -9.32 -14.73
C ALA A 124 -6.21 -10.44 -15.03
N ASN A 125 -5.76 -11.59 -15.56
CA ASN A 125 -6.63 -12.71 -15.89
C ASN A 125 -7.04 -13.49 -14.63
N ASP A 126 -8.34 -13.71 -14.45
CA ASP A 126 -8.89 -14.32 -13.23
C ASP A 126 -8.54 -15.82 -13.10
N GLU A 127 -8.51 -16.58 -14.20
CA GLU A 127 -8.16 -18.00 -14.22
C GLU A 127 -6.66 -18.21 -13.93
N GLU A 128 -5.82 -17.36 -14.52
CA GLU A 128 -4.38 -17.34 -14.26
C GLU A 128 -4.10 -16.97 -12.80
N ARG A 129 -4.81 -15.96 -12.26
CA ARG A 129 -4.70 -15.55 -10.87
C ARG A 129 -5.15 -16.66 -9.91
N ALA A 130 -6.21 -17.40 -10.24
CA ALA A 130 -6.66 -18.55 -9.47
C ALA A 130 -5.59 -19.67 -9.47
N SER A 131 -5.04 -19.99 -10.64
CA SER A 131 -3.95 -20.96 -10.78
C SER A 131 -2.72 -20.56 -9.96
N PHE A 132 -2.31 -19.30 -10.04
CA PHE A 132 -1.24 -18.73 -9.22
C PHE A 132 -1.53 -18.89 -7.72
N ASN A 133 -2.73 -18.53 -7.26
CA ASN A 133 -3.09 -18.60 -5.83
C ASN A 133 -3.06 -20.02 -5.29
N VAL A 134 -3.54 -21.00 -6.06
CA VAL A 134 -3.50 -22.42 -5.68
C VAL A 134 -2.06 -22.93 -5.60
N ALA A 135 -1.25 -22.65 -6.63
CA ALA A 135 0.14 -23.11 -6.68
C ALA A 135 0.99 -22.47 -5.57
N SER A 136 0.96 -21.14 -5.47
CA SER A 136 1.72 -20.40 -4.46
C SER A 136 1.23 -20.63 -3.03
N GLY A 137 -0.07 -20.89 -2.84
CA GLY A 137 -0.67 -21.19 -1.54
C GLY A 137 -0.28 -22.56 -0.98
N SER A 138 0.38 -23.41 -1.76
CA SER A 138 0.97 -24.65 -1.25
C SER A 138 2.36 -24.47 -0.62
N CYS A 139 2.99 -23.32 -0.84
CA CYS A 139 4.39 -23.09 -0.49
C CYS A 139 4.63 -22.65 0.96
N ASP A 140 3.59 -22.33 1.73
CA ASP A 140 3.69 -21.98 3.15
C ASP A 140 3.70 -23.19 4.10
N LYS A 141 3.54 -24.38 3.53
CA LYS A 141 3.49 -25.68 4.20
C LYS A 141 4.87 -26.24 4.53
#